data_AF-A0A8A3S8N4-F1
#
_entry.id   AF-A0A8A3S8N4-F1
#
_cell.length_a   1.000
_cell.length_b   1.000
_cell.length_c   1.000
_cell.angle_alpha   90.00
_cell.angle_beta   90.00
_cell.angle_gamma   90.00
#
_symmetry.space_group_name_H-M   'P 1'
#
loop_
_entity.id
_entity.type
_entity.pdbx_description
1 polymer ?
#
loop_
_entity_poly.entity_id
_entity_poly.type
_entity_poly.pdbx_seq_one_letter_code
_entity_poly.pdbx_strand_id
1 'polypeptide(L)'
;MQSSRLLYVCSALALALCLIAAGCTGLAGAPENEATVVLQPNAFGLPLGEIWTIILEKTGATNETAVLNSADLVIGADGELERMTIEFWDEKEGGANLVHVDLSFFPDRPGKISWSRAASETVPVSLHPLDVLGELEEVDFADLHLGKEGLWIMVSGSRGSIGYGGGDYDLALLENGTFTPLGEVHFAGDVQACPISILGRGGQGGNVTITETRDFLFWHDERTSTTYEEPDPERENIIAFVPESISMADEVVS
;
A
#
# COMPACT_ATOMS: atom_id res chain seq x y z
N MET A 1 -34.55 -33.98 -54.58
CA MET A 1 -33.18 -33.65 -54.13
C MET A 1 -33.25 -32.44 -53.20
N GLN A 2 -33.40 -32.73 -51.90
CA GLN A 2 -33.25 -31.79 -50.79
C GLN A 2 -31.78 -31.80 -50.38
N SER A 3 -31.11 -30.64 -50.33
CA SER A 3 -30.01 -30.37 -49.38
C SER A 3 -29.41 -29.00 -49.65
N SER A 4 -30.01 -27.92 -49.12
CA SER A 4 -29.31 -26.61 -49.12
C SER A 4 -29.72 -25.67 -47.98
N ARG A 5 -30.66 -26.06 -47.11
CA ARG A 5 -31.18 -25.17 -46.05
C ARG A 5 -30.68 -25.47 -44.64
N LEU A 6 -29.89 -26.54 -44.43
CA LEU A 6 -29.38 -26.89 -43.10
C LEU A 6 -28.00 -26.32 -42.74
N LEU A 7 -27.24 -25.78 -43.70
CA LEU A 7 -25.86 -25.35 -43.44
C LEU A 7 -25.72 -23.88 -43.02
N TYR A 8 -26.77 -23.06 -43.16
CA TYR A 8 -26.71 -21.63 -42.78
C TYR A 8 -27.19 -21.35 -41.35
N VAL A 9 -27.91 -22.28 -40.72
CA VAL A 9 -28.47 -22.07 -39.37
C VAL A 9 -27.45 -22.38 -38.27
N CYS A 10 -26.45 -23.24 -38.54
CA CYS A 10 -25.43 -23.59 -37.55
C CYS A 10 -24.31 -22.54 -37.39
N SER A 11 -24.12 -21.65 -38.36
CA SER A 11 -23.03 -20.65 -38.31
C SER A 11 -23.41 -19.37 -37.57
N ALA A 12 -24.70 -19.08 -37.40
CA ALA A 12 -25.18 -17.88 -36.70
C ALA A 12 -25.26 -18.04 -35.18
N LEU A 13 -25.38 -19.27 -34.67
CA LEU A 13 -25.41 -19.54 -33.22
C LEU A 13 -24.02 -19.59 -32.58
N ALA A 14 -22.97 -19.90 -33.34
CA ALA A 14 -21.59 -19.90 -32.84
C ALA A 14 -21.05 -18.47 -32.61
N LEU A 15 -21.56 -17.46 -33.33
CA LEU A 15 -21.15 -16.07 -33.14
C LEU A 15 -21.87 -15.39 -31.95
N ALA A 16 -23.04 -15.89 -31.54
CA ALA A 16 -23.80 -15.35 -30.42
C ALA A 16 -23.30 -15.86 -29.04
N LEU A 17 -22.61 -17.01 -28.99
CA LEU A 17 -22.02 -17.51 -27.74
C LEU A 17 -20.63 -16.93 -27.42
N CYS A 18 -19.94 -16.28 -28.36
CA CYS A 18 -18.67 -15.59 -28.07
C CYS A 18 -18.84 -14.22 -27.40
N LEU A 19 -20.07 -13.70 -27.30
CA LEU A 19 -20.34 -12.42 -26.63
C LEU A 19 -20.69 -12.57 -25.13
N ILE A 20 -20.72 -13.79 -24.59
CA ILE A 20 -21.03 -14.04 -23.17
C ILE A 20 -19.77 -14.42 -22.37
N ALA A 21 -18.61 -14.54 -23.02
CA ALA A 21 -17.32 -14.83 -22.39
C ALA A 21 -16.47 -13.58 -22.10
N ALA A 22 -17.11 -12.41 -21.90
CA ALA A 22 -16.45 -11.15 -21.55
C ALA A 22 -16.83 -10.66 -20.15
N GLY A 23 -17.12 -11.59 -19.24
CA GLY A 23 -17.55 -11.27 -17.88
C GLY A 23 -16.94 -12.23 -16.87
N CYS A 24 -15.60 -12.28 -16.81
CA CYS A 24 -14.81 -12.88 -15.71
C CYS A 24 -13.30 -12.67 -15.97
N THR A 25 -12.89 -11.41 -16.12
CA THR A 25 -11.50 -11.02 -15.84
C THR A 25 -11.59 -9.74 -15.02
N GLY A 26 -11.29 -9.88 -13.73
CA GLY A 26 -11.26 -8.77 -12.80
C GLY A 26 -10.35 -7.65 -13.29
N LEU A 27 -10.86 -6.44 -13.09
CA LEU A 27 -10.18 -5.14 -13.03
C LEU A 27 -8.66 -5.16 -13.29
N ALA A 28 -8.32 -4.91 -14.54
CA ALA A 28 -7.33 -3.88 -14.88
C ALA A 28 -7.94 -3.05 -16.02
N GLY A 29 -9.06 -2.40 -15.72
CA GLY A 29 -9.67 -1.45 -16.64
C GLY A 29 -8.71 -0.28 -16.83
N ALA A 30 -8.55 0.20 -18.05
CA ALA A 30 -7.93 1.50 -18.27
C ALA A 30 -8.59 2.53 -17.34
N PRO A 31 -7.82 3.46 -16.77
CA PRO A 31 -8.39 4.42 -15.82
C PRO A 31 -9.57 5.14 -16.46
N GLU A 32 -10.67 5.24 -15.71
CA GLU A 32 -11.88 5.91 -16.18
C GLU A 32 -11.61 7.40 -16.40
N ASN A 33 -10.70 7.95 -15.60
CA ASN A 33 -10.36 9.36 -15.60
C ASN A 33 -8.85 9.55 -15.47
N GLU A 34 -8.32 10.56 -16.15
CA GLU A 34 -6.91 10.96 -16.08
C GLU A 34 -6.80 12.48 -16.00
N ALA A 35 -5.82 12.97 -15.25
CA ALA A 35 -5.45 14.38 -15.21
C ALA A 35 -3.95 14.55 -15.02
N THR A 36 -3.45 15.76 -15.31
CA THR A 36 -2.10 16.16 -14.92
C THR A 36 -2.14 16.84 -13.55
N VAL A 37 -1.09 16.62 -12.76
CA VAL A 37 -0.87 17.22 -11.45
C VAL A 37 0.51 17.83 -11.42
N VAL A 38 0.61 19.05 -10.90
CA VAL A 38 1.89 19.70 -10.66
C VAL A 38 2.12 19.63 -9.18
N LEU A 39 2.99 18.72 -8.75
CA LEU A 39 3.55 18.76 -7.40
C LEU A 39 4.75 19.70 -7.40
N GLN A 40 4.86 20.53 -6.38
CA GLN A 40 6.12 21.22 -6.15
C GLN A 40 7.17 20.19 -5.73
N PRO A 41 8.39 20.22 -6.28
CA PRO A 41 9.47 19.38 -5.76
C PRO A 41 9.68 19.71 -4.28
N ASN A 42 9.42 18.76 -3.40
CA ASN A 42 9.75 18.93 -1.99
C ASN A 42 11.21 18.52 -1.81
N ALA A 43 12.05 19.47 -1.39
CA ALA A 43 13.48 19.25 -1.19
C ALA A 43 13.80 18.49 0.11
N PHE A 44 12.79 18.15 0.92
CA PHE A 44 12.97 17.65 2.29
C PHE A 44 12.02 16.51 2.72
N GLY A 45 11.26 15.89 1.81
CA GLY A 45 10.38 14.77 2.18
C GLY A 45 9.30 14.44 1.15
N LEU A 46 8.48 13.42 1.44
CA LEU A 46 7.35 13.03 0.60
C LEU A 46 6.11 13.86 0.98
N PRO A 47 5.56 14.72 0.09
CA PRO A 47 4.41 15.57 0.43
C PRO A 47 3.09 14.77 0.36
N LEU A 48 2.97 13.71 1.16
CA LEU A 48 1.88 12.73 1.06
C LEU A 48 0.52 13.33 1.46
N GLY A 49 0.47 14.27 2.41
CA GLY A 49 -0.73 15.02 2.75
C GLY A 49 -1.19 15.97 1.64
N GLU A 50 -0.27 16.61 0.93
CA GLU A 50 -0.60 17.43 -0.25
C GLU A 50 -1.12 16.53 -1.38
N ILE A 51 -0.48 15.37 -1.60
CA ILE A 51 -0.94 14.37 -2.56
C ILE A 51 -2.35 13.91 -2.22
N TRP A 52 -2.63 13.60 -0.96
CA TRP A 52 -3.97 13.22 -0.52
C TRP A 52 -5.01 14.30 -0.80
N THR A 53 -4.67 15.57 -0.54
CA THR A 53 -5.54 16.71 -0.88
C THR A 53 -5.85 16.75 -2.37
N ILE A 54 -4.84 16.56 -3.23
CA ILE A 54 -5.02 16.49 -4.68
C ILE A 54 -5.90 15.31 -5.08
N ILE A 55 -5.73 14.14 -4.45
CA ILE A 55 -6.58 12.97 -4.68
C ILE A 55 -8.04 13.31 -4.39
N LEU A 56 -8.33 13.92 -3.24
CA LEU A 56 -9.68 14.34 -2.88
C LEU A 56 -10.25 15.34 -3.89
N GLU A 57 -9.47 16.33 -4.34
CA GLU A 57 -9.90 17.30 -5.33
C GLU A 57 -10.21 16.67 -6.70
N LYS A 58 -9.37 15.73 -7.16
CA LYS A 58 -9.54 15.10 -8.49
C LYS A 58 -10.62 14.05 -8.51
N THR A 59 -10.70 13.26 -7.45
CA THR A 59 -11.72 12.22 -7.35
C THR A 59 -13.06 12.83 -6.94
N GLY A 60 -13.09 13.86 -6.09
CA GLY A 60 -14.29 14.32 -5.41
C GLY A 60 -14.75 13.37 -4.31
N ALA A 61 -13.83 12.56 -3.77
CA ALA A 61 -14.07 11.76 -2.57
C ALA A 61 -14.19 12.64 -1.33
N THR A 62 -14.84 12.13 -0.30
CA THR A 62 -15.00 12.83 0.99
C THR A 62 -13.90 12.37 1.94
N ASN A 63 -13.16 13.32 2.52
CA ASN A 63 -12.06 13.01 3.43
C ASN A 63 -12.57 12.25 4.67
N GLU A 64 -13.59 12.78 5.32
CA GLU A 64 -14.07 12.29 6.62
C GLU A 64 -14.61 10.86 6.61
N THR A 65 -14.97 10.34 5.43
CA THR A 65 -15.51 8.98 5.25
C THR A 65 -14.54 8.06 4.50
N ALA A 66 -13.32 8.52 4.24
CA ALA A 66 -12.32 7.71 3.54
C ALA A 66 -11.79 6.61 4.46
N VAL A 67 -11.79 5.38 3.94
CA VAL A 67 -11.26 4.21 4.65
C VAL A 67 -10.17 3.56 3.80
N LEU A 68 -8.96 3.43 4.34
CA LEU A 68 -7.81 2.90 3.63
C LEU A 68 -7.98 1.41 3.32
N ASN A 69 -7.79 1.04 2.05
CA ASN A 69 -7.64 -0.34 1.63
C ASN A 69 -6.16 -0.73 1.53
N SER A 70 -5.40 -0.02 0.70
CA SER A 70 -4.00 -0.29 0.44
C SER A 70 -3.31 0.93 -0.13
N ALA A 71 -1.98 0.97 -0.02
CA ALA A 71 -1.16 1.98 -0.69
C ALA A 71 0.19 1.38 -1.05
N ASP A 72 0.71 1.69 -2.24
CA ASP A 72 2.04 1.32 -2.68
C ASP A 72 2.79 2.59 -3.07
N LEU A 73 3.94 2.84 -2.44
CA LEU A 73 4.81 3.97 -2.75
C LEU A 73 6.13 3.45 -3.29
N VAL A 74 6.56 3.99 -4.42
CA VAL A 74 7.85 3.71 -5.04
C VAL A 74 8.70 4.95 -4.92
N ILE A 75 9.78 4.83 -4.15
CA ILE A 75 10.73 5.91 -3.88
C ILE A 75 12.01 5.61 -4.65
N GLY A 76 12.54 6.62 -5.34
CA GLY A 76 13.81 6.56 -6.04
C GLY A 76 15.01 6.57 -5.10
N ALA A 77 16.19 6.40 -5.68
CA ALA A 77 17.43 6.35 -4.91
C ALA A 77 17.82 7.69 -4.28
N ASP A 78 17.30 8.80 -4.81
CA ASP A 78 17.54 10.16 -4.31
C ASP A 78 16.41 10.61 -3.35
N GLY A 79 15.53 9.69 -2.93
CA GLY A 79 14.42 9.95 -2.00
C GLY A 79 13.17 10.54 -2.65
N GLU A 80 13.14 10.64 -3.99
CA GLU A 80 12.00 11.17 -4.72
C GLU A 80 10.86 10.16 -4.85
N LEU A 81 9.61 10.61 -4.71
CA LEU A 81 8.46 9.76 -5.02
C LEU A 81 8.36 9.57 -6.54
N GLU A 82 8.51 8.36 -7.04
CA GLU A 82 8.36 8.03 -8.47
C GLU A 82 6.91 7.65 -8.82
N ARG A 83 6.27 6.88 -7.94
CA ARG A 83 4.91 6.38 -8.13
C ARG A 83 4.22 6.21 -6.78
N MET A 84 2.92 6.46 -6.76
CA MET A 84 2.03 6.08 -5.68
C MET A 84 0.78 5.44 -6.26
N THR A 85 0.41 4.27 -5.77
CA THR A 85 -0.92 3.69 -5.98
C THR A 85 -1.63 3.69 -4.63
N ILE A 86 -2.88 4.10 -4.58
CA ILE A 86 -3.67 4.05 -3.34
C ILE A 86 -5.09 3.62 -3.64
N GLU A 87 -5.59 2.73 -2.80
CA GLU A 87 -6.97 2.29 -2.81
C GLU A 87 -7.63 2.61 -1.48
N PHE A 88 -8.84 3.17 -1.56
CA PHE A 88 -9.62 3.50 -0.38
C PHE A 88 -11.10 3.44 -0.69
N TRP A 89 -11.92 3.17 0.32
CA TRP A 89 -13.36 3.29 0.21
C TRP A 89 -13.78 4.73 0.45
N ASP A 90 -14.63 5.26 -0.44
CA ASP A 90 -15.33 6.54 -0.33
C ASP A 90 -16.80 6.23 -0.03
N GLU A 91 -17.22 6.38 1.24
CA GLU A 91 -18.60 6.14 1.65
C GLU A 91 -19.45 7.39 1.45
N LYS A 92 -20.54 7.24 0.68
CA LYS A 92 -21.52 8.30 0.38
C LYS A 92 -22.94 7.81 0.64
N GLU A 93 -23.89 8.74 0.80
CA GLU A 93 -25.30 8.40 0.90
C GLU A 93 -25.75 7.53 -0.29
N GLY A 94 -26.04 6.26 -0.05
CA GLY A 94 -26.47 5.30 -1.07
C GLY A 94 -25.49 4.18 -1.40
N GLY A 95 -24.27 4.17 -0.83
CA GLY A 95 -23.32 3.06 -0.94
C GLY A 95 -21.85 3.49 -0.84
N ALA A 96 -20.95 2.51 -0.82
CA ALA A 96 -19.51 2.76 -0.84
C ALA A 96 -18.93 2.47 -2.22
N ASN A 97 -17.91 3.22 -2.61
CA ASN A 97 -17.10 2.90 -3.79
C ASN A 97 -15.66 2.64 -3.36
N LEU A 98 -15.07 1.56 -3.85
CA LEU A 98 -13.62 1.41 -3.84
C LEU A 98 -13.05 2.32 -4.93
N VAL A 99 -12.25 3.29 -4.52
CA VAL A 99 -11.54 4.23 -5.40
C VAL A 99 -10.11 3.73 -5.54
N HIS A 100 -9.68 3.51 -6.78
CA HIS A 100 -8.29 3.19 -7.10
C HIS A 100 -7.66 4.40 -7.76
N VAL A 101 -6.51 4.85 -7.26
CA VAL A 101 -5.76 5.99 -7.77
C VAL A 101 -4.33 5.58 -8.06
N ASP A 102 -3.84 5.93 -9.24
CA ASP A 102 -2.45 5.79 -9.65
C ASP A 102 -1.87 7.19 -9.93
N LEU A 103 -0.78 7.51 -9.26
CA LEU A 103 0.01 8.71 -9.44
C LEU A 103 1.41 8.33 -9.92
N SER A 104 1.87 8.99 -10.98
CA SER A 104 3.24 8.88 -11.47
C SER A 104 3.88 10.26 -11.55
N PHE A 105 5.13 10.33 -11.11
CA PHE A 105 5.90 11.55 -11.02
C PHE A 105 7.12 11.48 -11.93
N PHE A 106 7.51 12.62 -12.45
CA PHE A 106 8.63 12.73 -13.37
C PHE A 106 9.40 14.01 -13.05
N PRO A 107 10.74 14.00 -13.11
CA PRO A 107 11.55 15.16 -12.77
C PRO A 107 11.41 16.31 -13.78
N ASP A 108 11.05 16.02 -15.03
CA ASP A 108 11.09 16.95 -16.16
C ASP A 108 9.71 17.34 -16.71
N ARG A 109 8.62 16.84 -16.12
CA ARG A 109 7.24 17.13 -16.57
C ARG A 109 6.23 16.99 -15.42
N PRO A 110 5.04 17.60 -15.55
CA PRO A 110 3.96 17.40 -14.59
C PRO A 110 3.69 15.91 -14.37
N GLY A 111 3.40 15.55 -13.12
CA GLY A 111 2.92 14.23 -12.76
C GLY A 111 1.58 13.92 -13.41
N LYS A 112 1.25 12.63 -13.46
CA LYS A 112 -0.03 12.14 -13.96
C LYS A 112 -0.77 11.47 -12.82
N ILE A 113 -2.05 11.78 -12.70
CA ILE A 113 -2.99 11.08 -11.83
C ILE A 113 -4.03 10.40 -12.70
N SER A 114 -4.38 9.18 -12.35
CA SER A 114 -5.46 8.44 -12.98
C SER A 114 -6.25 7.71 -11.92
N TRP A 115 -7.57 7.58 -12.11
CA TRP A 115 -8.41 6.93 -11.12
C TRP A 115 -9.60 6.20 -11.74
N SER A 116 -10.11 5.24 -10.98
CA SER A 116 -11.30 4.48 -11.30
C SER A 116 -12.11 4.18 -10.04
N ARG A 117 -13.36 3.77 -10.23
CA ARG A 117 -14.26 3.39 -9.13
C ARG A 117 -14.89 2.04 -9.39
N ALA A 118 -15.05 1.29 -8.31
CA ALA A 118 -15.87 0.09 -8.29
C ALA A 118 -16.87 0.20 -7.15
N ALA A 119 -18.14 -0.12 -7.41
CA ALA A 119 -19.14 -0.21 -6.37
C ALA A 119 -18.73 -1.30 -5.35
N SER A 120 -18.85 -0.99 -4.07
CA SER A 120 -18.59 -1.91 -2.97
C SER A 120 -19.83 -2.02 -2.08
N GLU A 121 -20.21 -3.24 -1.73
CA GLU A 121 -21.33 -3.49 -0.83
C GLU A 121 -20.94 -3.37 0.65
N THR A 122 -19.64 -3.45 0.95
CA THR A 122 -19.12 -3.46 2.32
C THR A 122 -17.85 -2.61 2.45
N VAL A 123 -17.70 -1.95 3.59
CA VAL A 123 -16.51 -1.20 3.99
C VAL A 123 -15.99 -1.83 5.30
N PRO A 124 -14.69 -2.13 5.43
CA PRO A 124 -14.12 -2.61 6.70
C PRO A 124 -14.14 -1.55 7.78
N VAL A 125 -13.93 -2.01 9.01
CA VAL A 125 -13.27 -1.20 10.02
C VAL A 125 -11.77 -1.19 9.68
N SER A 126 -11.24 -0.04 9.28
CA SER A 126 -9.84 0.16 8.90
C SER A 126 -9.44 1.61 9.21
N LEU A 127 -8.18 1.92 8.95
CA LEU A 127 -7.58 3.24 9.11
C LEU A 127 -8.16 4.26 8.14
N HIS A 128 -8.08 5.53 8.51
CA HIS A 128 -8.19 6.62 7.56
C HIS A 128 -6.87 6.74 6.77
N PRO A 129 -6.87 7.08 5.47
CA PRO A 129 -5.63 7.18 4.68
C PRO A 129 -4.56 8.10 5.28
N LEU A 130 -4.95 9.22 5.88
CA LEU A 130 -4.01 10.15 6.53
C LEU A 130 -3.35 9.60 7.80
N ASP A 131 -3.92 8.59 8.46
CA ASP A 131 -3.29 7.98 9.65
C ASP A 131 -1.96 7.31 9.24
N VAL A 132 -1.90 6.78 8.02
CA VAL A 132 -0.68 6.16 7.48
C VAL A 132 0.17 7.15 6.69
N LEU A 133 -0.46 7.95 5.82
CA LEU A 133 0.27 8.90 4.98
C LEU A 133 0.95 10.00 5.81
N GLY A 134 0.32 10.44 6.91
CA GLY A 134 0.90 11.44 7.80
C GLY A 134 2.15 10.91 8.50
N GLU A 135 2.09 9.70 9.04
CA GLU A 135 3.24 9.07 9.69
C GLU A 135 4.40 8.81 8.71
N LEU A 136 4.10 8.39 7.49
CA LEU A 136 5.10 8.19 6.43
C LEU A 136 5.72 9.52 5.94
N GLU A 137 4.99 10.63 6.01
CA GLU A 137 5.50 11.95 5.62
C GLU A 137 6.53 12.49 6.63
N GLU A 138 6.41 12.10 7.90
CA GLU A 138 7.36 12.48 8.97
C GLU A 138 8.63 11.61 8.98
N VAL A 139 8.68 10.52 8.22
CA VAL A 139 9.88 9.66 8.13
C VAL A 139 10.99 10.38 7.38
N ASP A 140 12.15 10.53 8.01
CA ASP A 140 13.37 10.91 7.29
C ASP A 140 13.90 9.69 6.53
N PHE A 141 13.54 9.62 5.25
CA PHE A 141 14.00 8.55 4.36
C PHE A 141 15.51 8.55 4.14
N ALA A 142 16.24 9.63 4.46
CA ALA A 142 17.69 9.61 4.44
C ALA A 142 18.28 8.74 5.57
N ASP A 143 17.56 8.57 6.68
CA ASP A 143 17.96 7.73 7.80
C ASP A 143 17.67 6.24 7.56
N LEU A 144 16.79 5.93 6.60
CA LEU A 144 16.61 4.58 6.08
C LEU A 144 17.68 4.34 5.01
N HIS A 145 18.42 3.22 5.10
CA HIS A 145 19.31 2.84 4.00
C HIS A 145 18.47 2.51 2.75
N LEU A 146 18.26 3.50 1.87
CA LEU A 146 17.44 3.40 0.64
C LEU A 146 17.96 2.37 -0.37
N GLY A 147 19.18 1.86 -0.17
CA GLY A 147 19.90 1.09 -1.18
C GLY A 147 20.17 1.92 -2.45
N LYS A 148 20.74 1.28 -3.47
CA LYS A 148 21.08 1.97 -4.73
C LYS A 148 19.89 2.15 -5.67
N GLU A 149 18.77 1.48 -5.39
CA GLU A 149 17.59 1.43 -6.26
C GLU A 149 16.36 2.08 -5.61
N GLY A 150 16.49 2.61 -4.40
CA GLY A 150 15.39 3.20 -3.63
C GLY A 150 14.52 2.17 -2.89
N LEU A 151 13.37 2.63 -2.41
CA LEU A 151 12.46 1.85 -1.56
C LEU A 151 11.12 1.55 -2.23
N TRP A 152 10.53 0.44 -1.82
CA TRP A 152 9.12 0.13 -2.03
C TRP A 152 8.45 0.02 -0.66
N ILE A 153 7.48 0.90 -0.42
CA ILE A 153 6.64 0.88 0.78
C ILE A 153 5.27 0.37 0.39
N MET A 154 4.78 -0.65 1.09
CA MET A 154 3.51 -1.30 0.84
C MET A 154 2.64 -1.26 2.10
N VAL A 155 1.45 -0.71 2.00
CA VAL A 155 0.41 -0.75 3.02
C VAL A 155 -0.64 -1.74 2.55
N SER A 156 -0.76 -2.87 3.24
CA SER A 156 -1.58 -3.99 2.77
C SER A 156 -2.78 -4.25 3.66
N GLY A 157 -3.96 -3.90 3.15
CA GLY A 157 -5.23 -4.23 3.78
C GLY A 157 -5.47 -5.72 3.98
N SER A 158 -5.22 -6.22 5.19
CA SER A 158 -5.42 -7.63 5.54
C SER A 158 -6.44 -7.77 6.66
N ARG A 159 -7.41 -8.67 6.50
CA ARG A 159 -8.48 -8.94 7.48
C ARG A 159 -8.47 -10.39 7.94
N GLY A 160 -9.06 -10.63 9.10
CA GLY A 160 -9.18 -11.94 9.73
C GLY A 160 -8.23 -12.07 10.92
N SER A 161 -8.13 -13.29 11.44
CA SER A 161 -7.20 -13.58 12.54
C SER A 161 -5.78 -13.67 11.98
N ILE A 162 -4.99 -12.62 12.20
CA ILE A 162 -3.63 -12.45 11.67
C ILE A 162 -2.73 -11.98 12.81
N GLY A 163 -1.58 -12.65 12.96
CA GLY A 163 -0.53 -12.27 13.89
C GLY A 163 0.75 -11.90 13.16
N TYR A 164 1.46 -10.93 13.71
CA TYR A 164 2.79 -10.48 13.29
C TYR A 164 3.74 -10.68 14.48
N GLY A 165 4.88 -11.30 14.24
CA GLY A 165 5.81 -11.76 15.28
C GLY A 165 6.55 -13.03 14.86
N GLY A 166 7.84 -13.12 15.20
CA GLY A 166 8.65 -14.32 14.98
C GLY A 166 8.97 -14.67 13.52
N GLY A 167 8.88 -13.71 12.60
CA GLY A 167 9.31 -13.86 11.20
C GLY A 167 10.68 -13.25 10.92
N ASP A 168 11.16 -13.42 9.69
CA ASP A 168 12.43 -12.85 9.19
C ASP A 168 12.25 -11.38 8.78
N TYR A 169 11.73 -10.55 9.70
CA TYR A 169 11.51 -9.12 9.54
C TYR A 169 11.58 -8.42 10.90
N ASP A 170 11.91 -7.13 10.89
CA ASP A 170 11.80 -6.30 12.09
C ASP A 170 10.38 -5.77 12.23
N LEU A 171 9.81 -5.88 13.43
CA LEU A 171 8.46 -5.44 13.74
C LEU A 171 8.53 -4.16 14.57
N ALA A 172 7.78 -3.13 14.17
CA ALA A 172 7.83 -1.82 14.82
C ALA A 172 6.49 -1.08 14.88
N LEU A 173 6.38 -0.14 15.82
CA LEU A 173 5.45 0.96 15.82
C LEU A 173 6.10 2.14 15.09
N LEU A 174 5.44 2.69 14.08
CA LEU A 174 5.82 3.95 13.44
C LEU A 174 4.98 5.07 14.06
N GLU A 175 5.63 5.96 14.80
CA GLU A 175 4.96 7.10 15.45
C GLU A 175 5.86 8.34 15.39
N ASN A 176 5.31 9.45 14.90
CA ASN A 176 6.02 10.70 14.61
C ASN A 176 7.31 10.48 13.80
N GLY A 177 7.22 9.67 12.73
CA GLY A 177 8.36 9.36 11.85
C GLY A 177 9.44 8.47 12.47
N THR A 178 9.24 8.00 13.72
CA THR A 178 10.21 7.16 14.44
C THR A 178 9.70 5.73 14.55
N PHE A 179 10.60 4.77 14.32
CA PHE A 179 10.32 3.36 14.50
C PHE A 179 10.67 2.93 15.94
N THR A 180 9.72 2.33 16.65
CA THR A 180 9.92 1.74 17.98
C THR A 180 9.68 0.23 17.89
N PRO A 181 10.62 -0.63 18.33
CA PRO A 181 10.44 -2.08 18.22
C PRO A 181 9.18 -2.60 18.92
N LEU A 182 8.57 -3.62 18.33
CA LEU A 182 7.47 -4.40 18.90
C LEU A 182 7.84 -5.89 18.87
N GLY A 183 7.33 -6.65 19.85
CA GLY A 183 7.51 -8.10 19.92
C GLY A 183 6.50 -8.85 19.05
N GLU A 184 5.20 -8.66 19.31
CA GLU A 184 4.12 -9.29 18.56
C GLU A 184 2.89 -8.36 18.46
N VAL A 185 2.12 -8.48 17.38
CA VAL A 185 0.85 -7.79 17.19
C VAL A 185 -0.17 -8.75 16.59
N HIS A 186 -1.35 -8.86 17.20
CA HIS A 186 -2.42 -9.73 16.73
C HIS A 186 -3.71 -8.95 16.48
N PHE A 187 -4.33 -9.23 15.34
CA PHE A 187 -5.62 -8.71 14.92
C PHE A 187 -6.62 -9.86 14.77
N ALA A 188 -7.88 -9.60 15.11
CA ALA A 188 -8.98 -10.54 14.94
C ALA A 188 -10.19 -9.91 14.25
N GLY A 189 -11.07 -10.80 13.79
CA GLY A 189 -12.38 -10.43 13.27
C GLY A 189 -12.32 -9.63 11.97
N ASP A 190 -13.09 -8.55 11.94
CA ASP A 190 -13.38 -7.74 10.75
C ASP A 190 -12.48 -6.50 10.61
N VAL A 191 -11.55 -6.30 11.55
CA VAL A 191 -10.57 -5.20 11.52
C VAL A 191 -9.54 -5.47 10.43
N GLN A 192 -9.21 -4.42 9.68
CA GLN A 192 -8.15 -4.45 8.69
C GLN A 192 -6.85 -3.89 9.28
N ALA A 193 -5.82 -4.73 9.36
CA ALA A 193 -4.58 -4.46 10.09
C ALA A 193 -3.70 -3.37 9.43
N CYS A 194 -3.71 -3.28 8.10
CA CYS A 194 -2.91 -2.33 7.32
C CYS A 194 -1.41 -2.23 7.74
N PRO A 195 -0.66 -3.34 7.84
CA PRO A 195 0.79 -3.28 8.03
C PRO A 195 1.46 -2.46 6.92
N ILE A 196 2.49 -1.71 7.32
CA ILE A 196 3.40 -0.98 6.44
C ILE A 196 4.66 -1.83 6.27
N SER A 197 4.84 -2.42 5.09
CA SER A 197 6.07 -3.13 4.72
C SER A 197 7.02 -2.17 4.01
N ILE A 198 8.25 -2.05 4.50
CA ILE A 198 9.29 -1.22 3.90
C ILE A 198 10.39 -2.13 3.36
N LEU A 199 10.66 -2.04 2.06
CA LEU A 199 11.51 -2.95 1.30
C LEU A 199 12.49 -2.17 0.42
N GLY A 200 13.73 -2.63 0.26
CA GLY A 200 14.61 -2.13 -0.79
C GLY A 200 14.26 -2.67 -2.18
N ARG A 201 14.35 -1.85 -3.24
CA ARG A 201 13.91 -2.21 -4.62
C ARG A 201 14.81 -3.20 -5.38
N GLY A 202 16.01 -3.51 -4.88
CA GLY A 202 17.04 -4.32 -5.55
C GLY A 202 16.79 -5.82 -5.74
N GLY A 203 15.67 -6.35 -5.26
CA GLY A 203 15.29 -7.76 -5.38
C GLY A 203 15.99 -8.68 -4.37
N GLN A 204 15.18 -9.47 -3.64
CA GLN A 204 15.55 -10.23 -2.43
C GLN A 204 16.25 -9.34 -1.40
N GLY A 205 15.44 -8.60 -0.63
CA GLY A 205 15.92 -7.89 0.54
C GLY A 205 17.02 -6.89 0.31
N GLY A 206 16.69 -5.79 -0.36
CA GLY A 206 17.50 -4.61 -0.20
C GLY A 206 17.43 -4.18 1.27
N ASN A 207 18.54 -4.37 1.99
CA ASN A 207 18.70 -4.03 3.41
C ASN A 207 18.12 -2.65 3.73
N VAL A 208 17.01 -2.59 4.47
CA VAL A 208 16.54 -1.36 5.09
C VAL A 208 17.07 -1.34 6.51
N THR A 209 18.24 -0.73 6.70
CA THR A 209 18.79 -0.50 8.04
C THR A 209 18.44 0.91 8.50
N ILE A 210 17.88 1.04 9.71
CA ILE A 210 17.65 2.33 10.36
C ILE A 210 18.98 2.84 10.91
N THR A 211 19.46 3.98 10.40
CA THR A 211 20.83 4.46 10.63
C THR A 211 21.03 5.07 12.02
N GLU A 212 20.00 5.71 12.59
CA GLU A 212 20.10 6.42 13.87
C GLU A 212 19.11 5.94 14.94
N THR A 213 19.03 4.62 15.13
CA THR A 213 18.62 4.08 16.43
C THR A 213 19.48 2.87 16.73
N ARG A 214 20.53 3.09 17.50
CA ARG A 214 21.45 2.06 18.01
C ARG A 214 20.78 0.96 18.84
N ASP A 215 19.46 1.02 18.98
CA ASP A 215 18.64 0.11 19.79
C ASP A 215 17.82 -0.90 18.96
N PHE A 216 17.96 -0.93 17.63
CA PHE A 216 17.30 -1.92 16.74
C PHE A 216 17.84 -3.37 16.84
N LEU A 217 18.58 -3.71 17.89
CA LEU A 217 19.33 -4.96 18.00
C LEU A 217 18.76 -5.96 19.03
N PHE A 218 17.47 -6.31 19.03
CA PHE A 218 16.97 -7.45 19.84
C PHE A 218 15.73 -8.05 19.14
N TRP A 219 15.57 -9.36 18.89
CA TRP A 219 15.85 -10.54 19.72
C TRP A 219 16.13 -11.81 18.90
N HIS A 220 17.01 -12.68 19.42
CA HIS A 220 16.79 -14.13 19.44
C HIS A 220 17.39 -14.74 20.72
N ASP A 221 16.54 -15.43 21.49
CA ASP A 221 16.80 -16.52 22.46
C ASP A 221 17.71 -16.25 23.69
N GLU A 222 17.27 -16.69 24.87
CA GLU A 222 18.04 -16.72 26.14
C GLU A 222 19.22 -17.74 26.11
N ARG A 223 19.76 -18.05 24.93
CA ARG A 223 20.97 -18.84 24.78
C ARG A 223 21.99 -18.06 23.97
N THR A 224 23.00 -17.59 24.70
CA THR A 224 24.22 -16.92 24.25
C THR A 224 24.11 -15.40 24.12
N SER A 225 24.47 -14.75 25.22
CA SER A 225 25.03 -13.41 25.23
C SER A 225 26.16 -13.34 24.21
N THR A 226 25.90 -12.65 23.10
CA THR A 226 26.95 -12.06 22.28
C THR A 226 26.47 -10.71 21.81
N THR A 227 27.23 -9.69 22.15
CA THR A 227 27.11 -8.32 21.69
C THR A 227 27.12 -8.33 20.15
N TYR A 228 26.07 -7.83 19.51
CA TYR A 228 26.05 -7.62 18.06
C TYR A 228 26.35 -6.15 17.80
N GLU A 229 27.40 -5.87 17.00
CA GLU A 229 27.79 -4.52 16.58
C GLU A 229 27.45 -4.25 15.10
N GLU A 230 26.79 -5.16 14.39
CA GLU A 230 26.42 -4.96 12.98
C GLU A 230 25.01 -5.52 12.68
N PRO A 231 24.20 -4.81 11.86
CA PRO A 231 22.88 -5.28 11.44
C PRO A 231 22.99 -6.62 10.70
N ASP A 232 22.04 -7.52 10.97
CA ASP A 232 21.98 -8.84 10.34
C ASP A 232 21.73 -8.68 8.83
N PRO A 233 22.66 -9.10 7.95
CA PRO A 233 22.49 -8.99 6.50
C PRO A 233 21.36 -9.89 5.95
N GLU A 234 20.72 -10.71 6.77
CA GLU A 234 19.58 -11.57 6.40
C GLU A 234 18.21 -10.96 6.75
N ARG A 235 18.13 -9.83 7.47
CA ARG A 235 16.84 -9.16 7.77
C ARG A 235 16.52 -8.10 6.74
N GLU A 236 15.60 -8.48 5.86
CA GLU A 236 15.39 -7.84 4.57
C GLU A 236 14.31 -6.73 4.58
N ASN A 237 13.47 -6.69 5.61
CA ASN A 237 12.18 -5.98 5.59
C ASN A 237 11.80 -5.43 6.98
N ILE A 238 11.22 -4.22 7.03
CA ILE A 238 10.55 -3.70 8.23
C ILE A 238 9.04 -3.84 8.02
N ILE A 239 8.36 -4.40 9.02
CA ILE A 239 6.89 -4.33 9.14
C ILE A 239 6.57 -3.36 10.28
N ALA A 240 5.90 -2.27 9.94
CA ALA A 240 5.49 -1.26 10.89
C ALA A 240 3.97 -1.11 10.97
N PHE A 241 3.50 -0.63 12.12
CA PHE A 241 2.11 -0.25 12.36
C PHE A 241 2.06 1.16 12.92
N VAL A 242 1.06 1.94 12.53
CA VAL A 242 0.79 3.28 13.11
C VAL A 242 -0.01 3.15 14.41
N PRO A 243 -0.03 4.19 15.28
CA PRO A 243 -0.73 4.14 16.57
C PRO A 243 -2.21 3.77 16.43
N GLU A 244 -2.88 4.30 15.41
CA GLU A 244 -4.29 4.02 15.12
C GLU A 244 -4.49 2.54 14.81
N SER A 245 -3.55 1.89 14.11
CA SER A 245 -3.64 0.45 13.82
C SER A 245 -3.45 -0.39 15.07
N ILE A 246 -2.43 -0.05 15.87
CA ILE A 246 -2.16 -0.70 17.16
C ILE A 246 -3.35 -0.58 18.10
N SER A 247 -4.08 0.54 18.08
CA SER A 247 -5.27 0.72 18.92
C SER A 247 -6.44 -0.22 18.55
N MET A 248 -6.43 -0.78 17.34
CA MET A 248 -7.42 -1.74 16.86
C MET A 248 -6.96 -3.20 17.01
N ALA A 249 -5.71 -3.45 17.42
CA ALA A 249 -5.19 -4.78 17.68
C ALA A 249 -5.81 -5.39 18.95
N ASP A 250 -6.00 -6.71 18.95
CA ASP A 250 -6.52 -7.43 20.12
C ASP A 250 -5.42 -7.71 21.16
N GLU A 251 -4.19 -7.90 20.69
CA GLU A 251 -3.03 -8.16 21.54
C GLU A 251 -1.78 -7.50 20.94
N VAL A 252 -1.01 -6.85 21.81
CA VAL A 252 0.25 -6.20 21.48
C VAL A 252 1.27 -6.55 22.56
N VAL A 253 2.38 -7.14 22.15
CA VAL A 253 3.53 -7.43 23.00
C VAL A 253 4.63 -6.46 22.60
N SER A 254 5.04 -5.59 23.52
CA SER A 254 6.13 -4.61 23.38
C SER A 254 7.43 -5.13 23.96
#